data_AF-A0A0P9H9T3-F1
#
_entry.id   AF-A0A0P9H9T3-F1
#
_cell.length_a   1.000
_cell.length_b   1.000
_cell.length_c   1.000
_cell.angle_alpha   90.00
_cell.angle_beta   90.00
_cell.angle_gamma   90.00
#
_symmetry.space_group_name_H-M   'P 1'
#
loop_
_entity.id
_entity.type
_entity.pdbx_description
1 polymer ?
#
loop_
_entity_poly.entity_id
_entity_poly.type
_entity_poly.pdbx_seq_one_letter_code
_entity_poly.pdbx_strand_id
1 'polypeptide(L)'
;FREIVRQLAALHVDFTAFQKNETARMAGDFPSIRAFMDFKYASFEGASHMRIQGVNVERAERVAISAAITKLTDEQDNIAQEASVSAFFADLARHCAAAPAVIMLDAYDRCAPSLQRWLLEHFLEALCFDRDQRPSQLVVVLAGRELPVFTHYLPPQECENMLRSVQQMSTWERRHVEECLRVHGFEYTPEIIDRFYWFVQQGLPPSQVVQAIESMQMAQRGRP
;
A
#
# COMPACT_ATOMS: atom_id res chain seq x y z
N PHE A 1 -7.44 -0.49 2.34
CA PHE A 1 -6.84 0.62 3.11
C PHE A 1 -6.51 0.30 4.55
N ARG A 2 -7.46 -0.15 5.40
CA ARG A 2 -7.17 -0.35 6.83
C ARG A 2 -5.92 -1.18 7.12
N GLU A 3 -5.72 -2.26 6.36
CA GLU A 3 -4.52 -3.10 6.52
C GLU A 3 -3.23 -2.38 6.09
N ILE A 4 -3.25 -1.65 4.97
CA ILE A 4 -2.12 -0.82 4.52
C ILE A 4 -1.80 0.25 5.58
N VAL A 5 -2.81 0.94 6.09
CA VAL A 5 -2.64 1.95 7.15
C VAL A 5 -2.09 1.32 8.42
N ARG A 6 -2.58 0.14 8.82
CA ARG A 6 -2.08 -0.57 10.00
C ARG A 6 -0.59 -0.90 9.86
N GLN A 7 -0.17 -1.39 8.70
CA GLN A 7 1.23 -1.74 8.43
C GLN A 7 2.13 -0.49 8.38
N LEU A 8 1.70 0.57 7.71
CA LEU A 8 2.47 1.82 7.61
C LEU A 8 2.49 2.60 8.94
N ALA A 9 1.42 2.58 9.72
CA ALA A 9 1.38 3.18 11.05
C ALA A 9 2.35 2.49 12.02
N ALA A 10 2.55 1.17 11.89
CA ALA A 10 3.58 0.45 12.64
C ALA A 10 5.01 0.91 12.30
N LEU A 11 5.18 1.58 11.16
CA LEU A 11 6.43 2.22 10.72
C LEU A 11 6.45 3.74 11.02
N HIS A 12 5.58 4.22 11.92
CA HIS A 12 5.48 5.62 12.34
C HIS A 12 5.00 6.60 11.27
N VAL A 13 4.28 6.13 10.25
CA VAL A 13 3.58 7.02 9.32
C VAL A 13 2.31 7.55 9.98
N ASP A 14 2.14 8.87 10.02
CA ASP A 14 0.97 9.52 10.60
C ASP A 14 -0.22 9.51 9.62
N PHE A 15 -1.29 8.80 10.02
CA PHE A 15 -2.56 8.71 9.29
C PHE A 15 -3.73 9.32 10.09
N THR A 16 -3.48 10.40 10.82
CA THR A 16 -4.49 11.03 11.69
C THR A 16 -5.75 11.44 10.91
N ALA A 17 -5.63 11.99 9.70
CA ALA A 17 -6.80 12.42 8.93
C ALA A 17 -7.62 11.21 8.44
N PHE A 18 -6.93 10.17 7.94
CA PHE A 18 -7.60 8.91 7.60
C PHE A 18 -8.30 8.28 8.81
N GLN A 19 -7.62 8.16 9.95
CA GLN A 19 -8.19 7.54 11.15
C GLN A 19 -9.41 8.30 11.66
N LYS A 20 -9.36 9.64 11.61
CA LYS A 20 -10.49 10.50 11.96
C LYS A 20 -11.70 10.24 11.07
N ASN A 21 -11.51 10.27 9.75
CA ASN A 21 -12.59 10.04 8.78
C ASN A 21 -13.17 8.63 8.91
N GLU A 22 -12.31 7.62 9.07
CA GLU A 22 -12.75 6.23 9.16
C GLU A 22 -13.47 5.93 10.48
N THR A 23 -13.04 6.55 11.58
CA THR A 23 -13.74 6.45 12.87
C THR A 23 -15.11 7.11 12.80
N ALA A 24 -15.20 8.31 12.20
CA ALA A 24 -16.48 8.99 11.99
C ALA A 24 -17.42 8.18 11.10
N ARG A 25 -16.90 7.56 10.03
CA ARG A 25 -17.69 6.69 9.12
C ARG A 25 -18.25 5.48 9.87
N MET A 26 -17.41 4.81 10.65
CA MET A 26 -17.82 3.66 11.46
C MET A 26 -18.82 4.00 12.57
N ALA A 27 -18.77 5.23 13.08
CA ALA A 27 -19.72 5.75 14.07
C ALA A 27 -21.04 6.25 13.44
N GLY A 28 -21.13 6.34 12.11
CA GLY A 28 -22.27 6.96 11.42
C GLY A 28 -22.31 8.49 11.54
N ASP A 29 -21.18 9.13 11.88
CA ASP A 29 -21.05 10.58 12.05
C ASP A 29 -20.65 11.25 10.73
N PHE A 30 -21.59 11.23 9.78
CA PHE A 30 -21.40 11.89 8.48
C PHE A 30 -21.12 13.40 8.56
N PRO A 31 -21.76 14.19 9.45
CA PRO A 31 -21.45 15.61 9.59
C PRO A 31 -19.98 15.90 9.86
N SER A 32 -19.34 15.10 10.73
CA SER A 32 -17.92 15.24 11.02
C SER A 32 -17.04 15.01 9.80
N ILE A 33 -17.43 14.14 8.87
CA ILE A 33 -16.67 13.87 7.63
C ILE A 33 -16.89 15.01 6.63
N ARG A 34 -18.14 15.44 6.46
CA ARG A 34 -18.52 16.52 5.53
C ARG A 34 -17.79 17.83 5.82
N ALA A 35 -17.50 18.12 7.09
CA ALA A 35 -16.74 19.31 7.49
C ALA A 35 -15.29 19.33 6.94
N PHE A 36 -14.73 18.19 6.53
CA PHE A 36 -13.37 18.08 5.98
C PHE A 36 -13.34 18.03 4.44
N MET A 37 -14.48 17.92 3.77
CA MET A 37 -14.54 17.97 2.32
C MET A 37 -14.37 19.42 1.85
N ASP A 38 -13.25 19.72 1.17
CA ASP A 38 -13.01 21.03 0.57
C ASP A 38 -13.93 21.20 -0.65
N PHE A 39 -15.03 21.95 -0.50
CA PHE A 39 -16.01 22.22 -1.56
C PHE A 39 -15.49 23.18 -2.65
N LYS A 40 -14.18 23.45 -2.72
CA LYS A 40 -13.57 24.40 -3.67
C LYS A 40 -13.88 24.15 -5.14
N TYR A 41 -14.30 22.93 -5.50
CA TYR A 41 -14.67 22.57 -6.88
C TYR A 41 -16.12 22.10 -7.03
N ALA A 42 -16.96 22.23 -6.00
CA ALA A 42 -18.37 21.90 -6.13
C ALA A 42 -19.06 22.96 -7.01
N SER A 43 -19.30 22.62 -8.28
CA SER A 43 -20.15 23.43 -9.15
C SER A 43 -21.61 23.24 -8.77
N PHE A 44 -22.27 24.34 -8.45
CA PHE A 44 -23.66 24.40 -8.01
C PHE A 44 -24.61 24.91 -9.10
N GLU A 45 -24.13 24.98 -10.35
CA GLU A 45 -24.96 25.36 -11.49
C GLU A 45 -26.08 24.34 -11.72
N GLY A 46 -27.34 24.80 -11.62
CA GLY A 46 -28.54 24.01 -11.91
C GLY A 46 -29.22 23.36 -10.70
N ALA A 47 -28.67 23.46 -9.49
CA ALA A 47 -29.28 22.84 -8.31
C ALA A 47 -30.40 23.71 -7.71
N SER A 48 -31.65 23.39 -8.04
CA SER A 48 -32.83 23.93 -7.34
C SER A 48 -33.08 23.10 -6.06
N HIS A 49 -32.88 23.72 -4.89
CA HIS A 49 -33.02 23.15 -3.53
C HIS A 49 -31.76 22.57 -2.88
N MET A 50 -30.64 23.28 -2.92
CA MET A 50 -29.57 23.03 -1.95
C MET A 50 -29.77 23.79 -0.66
N ARG A 51 -29.85 23.05 0.45
CA ARG A 51 -29.74 23.60 1.81
C ARG A 51 -28.33 23.31 2.31
N ILE A 52 -27.37 24.16 1.94
CA ILE A 52 -26.02 24.10 2.51
C ILE A 52 -26.10 24.74 3.90
N GLN A 53 -26.22 23.92 4.94
CA GLN A 53 -25.94 24.39 6.29
C GLN A 53 -24.41 24.52 6.41
N GLY A 54 -23.90 25.72 6.17
CA GLY A 54 -22.51 26.05 6.39
C GLY A 54 -22.17 25.85 7.87
N VAL A 55 -21.31 24.88 8.16
CA VAL A 55 -20.65 24.81 9.47
C VAL A 55 -19.58 25.88 9.44
N ASN A 56 -19.83 26.94 10.20
CA ASN A 56 -18.92 28.06 10.33
C ASN A 56 -17.63 27.58 11.03
N VAL A 57 -16.52 27.57 10.30
CA VAL A 57 -15.23 26.97 10.73
C VAL A 57 -14.51 27.83 11.80
N GLU A 58 -14.99 29.04 12.10
CA GLU A 58 -14.32 29.94 13.06
C GLU A 58 -14.65 29.66 14.54
N ARG A 59 -15.62 28.79 14.85
CA ARG A 59 -15.87 28.30 16.21
C ARG A 59 -16.32 26.84 16.16
N ALA A 60 -15.37 25.92 16.08
CA ALA A 60 -15.61 24.52 16.40
C ALA A 60 -15.75 24.35 17.92
N GLU A 61 -16.80 24.92 18.52
CA GLU A 61 -17.31 24.38 19.78
C GLU A 61 -17.77 22.96 19.45
N ARG A 62 -17.10 21.98 20.07
CA ARG A 62 -17.43 20.56 19.94
C ARG A 62 -18.88 20.35 20.38
N VAL A 63 -19.81 20.42 19.44
CA VAL A 63 -21.16 19.92 19.66
C VAL A 63 -21.01 18.39 19.67
N ALA A 64 -20.85 17.84 20.88
CA ALA A 64 -20.97 16.42 21.12
C ALA A 64 -22.45 16.05 20.93
N ILE A 65 -22.86 15.90 19.67
CA ILE A 65 -24.12 15.25 19.33
C ILE A 65 -23.93 13.80 19.77
N SER A 66 -24.57 13.42 20.87
CA SER A 66 -24.66 12.01 21.26
C SER A 66 -25.52 11.30 20.21
N ALA A 67 -24.92 10.96 19.08
CA ALA A 67 -25.59 10.27 18.00
C ALA A 67 -25.77 8.82 18.44
N ALA A 68 -27.03 8.42 18.69
CA ALA A 68 -27.41 7.04 18.48
C ALA A 68 -26.85 6.63 17.11
N ILE A 69 -26.10 5.53 17.02
CA ILE A 69 -25.42 5.09 15.79
C ILE A 69 -26.45 5.06 14.65
N THR A 70 -26.48 6.12 13.85
CA THR A 70 -27.32 6.22 12.68
C THR A 70 -26.58 5.52 11.57
N LYS A 71 -27.12 4.38 11.13
CA LYS A 71 -26.61 3.70 9.95
C LYS A 71 -26.61 4.71 8.79
N LEU A 72 -25.44 4.94 8.19
CA LEU A 72 -25.31 5.79 7.02
C LEU A 72 -26.18 5.24 5.89
N THR A 73 -26.74 6.13 5.07
CA THR A 73 -27.30 5.71 3.78
C THR A 73 -26.16 5.22 2.88
N ASP A 74 -26.47 4.41 1.87
CA ASP A 74 -25.45 3.89 0.95
C ASP A 74 -24.70 5.04 0.24
N GLU A 75 -25.40 6.13 -0.10
CA GLU A 75 -24.80 7.34 -0.66
C GLU A 75 -23.84 8.03 0.32
N GLN A 76 -24.24 8.16 1.59
CA GLN A 76 -23.39 8.74 2.64
C GLN A 76 -22.16 7.87 2.92
N ASP A 77 -22.30 6.55 2.94
CA ASP A 77 -21.18 5.64 3.15
C ASP A 77 -20.19 5.70 1.99
N ASN A 78 -20.67 5.80 0.74
CA ASN A 78 -19.81 5.99 -0.43
C ASN A 78 -19.01 7.30 -0.33
N ILE A 79 -19.68 8.43 -0.06
CA ILE A 79 -19.00 9.73 0.12
C ILE A 79 -18.00 9.67 1.28
N ALA A 80 -18.39 9.06 2.40
CA ALA A 80 -17.52 8.90 3.55
C ALA A 80 -16.30 8.04 3.25
N GLN A 81 -16.47 6.97 2.48
CA GLN A 81 -15.39 6.11 2.03
C GLN A 81 -14.43 6.87 1.11
N GLU A 82 -14.94 7.63 0.13
CA GLU A 82 -14.11 8.48 -0.73
C GLU A 82 -13.31 9.51 0.08
N ALA A 83 -13.93 10.15 1.07
CA ALA A 83 -13.26 11.09 1.96
C ALA A 83 -12.17 10.41 2.82
N SER A 84 -12.41 9.18 3.30
CA SER A 84 -11.36 8.39 3.96
C SER A 84 -10.21 8.10 3.00
N VAL A 85 -10.48 7.65 1.77
CA VAL A 85 -9.45 7.33 0.77
C VAL A 85 -8.61 8.56 0.39
N SER A 86 -9.26 9.70 0.17
CA SER A 86 -8.58 10.96 -0.11
C SER A 86 -7.69 11.39 1.06
N ALA A 87 -8.19 11.29 2.30
CA ALA A 87 -7.39 11.59 3.49
C ALA A 87 -6.17 10.64 3.64
N PHE A 88 -6.32 9.37 3.28
CA PHE A 88 -5.19 8.44 3.24
C PHE A 88 -4.09 8.91 2.28
N PHE A 89 -4.45 9.31 1.05
CA PHE A 89 -3.47 9.78 0.08
C PHE A 89 -2.80 11.09 0.53
N ALA A 90 -3.58 12.02 1.10
CA ALA A 90 -3.05 13.28 1.62
C ALA A 90 -2.07 13.07 2.80
N ASP A 91 -2.37 12.15 3.71
CA ASP A 91 -1.50 11.79 4.83
C ASP A 91 -0.21 11.13 4.33
N LEU A 92 -0.32 10.20 3.36
CA LEU A 92 0.84 9.58 2.74
C LEU A 92 1.72 10.61 2.00
N ALA A 93 1.12 11.52 1.23
CA ALA A 93 1.84 12.58 0.53
C ALA A 93 2.58 13.50 1.51
N ARG A 94 1.93 13.87 2.63
CA ARG A 94 2.55 14.67 3.70
C ARG A 94 3.74 13.94 4.32
N HIS A 95 3.62 12.64 4.59
CA HIS A 95 4.75 11.84 5.08
C HIS A 95 5.91 11.83 4.07
N CYS A 96 5.61 11.56 2.81
CA CYS A 96 6.58 11.51 1.71
C CYS A 96 7.29 12.85 1.45
N ALA A 97 6.72 13.98 1.89
CA ALA A 97 7.40 15.27 1.85
C ALA A 97 8.59 15.33 2.84
N ALA A 98 8.54 14.58 3.94
CA ALA A 98 9.55 14.59 5.00
C ALA A 98 10.46 13.36 4.98
N ALA A 99 9.97 12.19 4.56
CA ALA A 99 10.70 10.94 4.60
C ALA A 99 10.33 10.02 3.43
N PRO A 100 11.26 9.18 2.92
CA PRO A 100 10.95 8.24 1.87
C PRO A 100 10.04 7.10 2.36
N ALA A 101 9.11 6.67 1.50
CA ALA A 101 8.23 5.54 1.75
C ALA A 101 8.29 4.53 0.59
N VAL A 102 8.26 3.24 0.93
CA VAL A 102 8.17 2.16 -0.05
C VAL A 102 6.92 1.34 0.24
N ILE A 103 6.03 1.23 -0.74
CA ILE A 103 4.85 0.37 -0.66
C ILE A 103 5.07 -0.82 -1.59
N MET A 104 5.11 -2.02 -1.01
CA MET A 104 5.25 -3.26 -1.77
C MET A 104 3.90 -3.98 -1.85
N LEU A 105 3.44 -4.19 -3.07
CA LEU A 105 2.23 -4.95 -3.42
C LEU A 105 2.68 -6.29 -4.00
N ASP A 106 2.79 -7.30 -3.14
CA ASP A 106 3.20 -8.64 -3.54
C ASP A 106 2.01 -9.47 -4.06
N ALA A 107 2.30 -10.42 -4.95
CA ALA A 107 1.35 -11.31 -5.59
C ALA A 107 0.15 -10.59 -6.26
N TYR A 108 0.42 -9.50 -6.98
CA TYR A 108 -0.59 -8.72 -7.70
C TYR A 108 -1.47 -9.60 -8.61
N ASP A 109 -0.88 -10.57 -9.31
CA ASP A 109 -1.56 -11.51 -10.21
C ASP A 109 -2.62 -12.37 -9.51
N ARG A 110 -2.52 -12.53 -8.18
CA ARG A 110 -3.46 -13.33 -7.38
C ARG A 110 -4.61 -12.51 -6.79
N CYS A 111 -4.57 -11.18 -6.93
CA CYS A 111 -5.63 -10.33 -6.45
C CYS A 111 -6.92 -10.54 -7.27
N ALA A 112 -8.07 -10.35 -6.62
CA ALA A 112 -9.35 -10.37 -7.33
C ALA A 112 -9.34 -9.30 -8.46
N PRO A 113 -9.94 -9.55 -9.63
CA PRO A 113 -9.91 -8.61 -10.75
C PRO A 113 -10.44 -7.21 -10.41
N SER A 114 -11.43 -7.12 -9.52
CA SER A 114 -11.94 -5.84 -9.03
C SER A 114 -10.90 -5.05 -8.23
N LEU A 115 -10.09 -5.72 -7.41
CA LEU A 115 -9.01 -5.11 -6.65
C LEU A 115 -7.86 -4.70 -7.55
N GLN A 116 -7.49 -5.53 -8.53
CA GLN A 116 -6.48 -5.19 -9.54
C GLN A 116 -6.86 -3.92 -10.30
N ARG A 117 -8.11 -3.87 -10.80
CA ARG A 117 -8.65 -2.67 -11.47
C ARG A 117 -8.59 -1.47 -10.54
N TRP A 118 -9.06 -1.62 -9.32
CA TRP A 118 -9.07 -0.54 -8.34
C TRP A 118 -7.65 -0.02 -8.01
N LEU A 119 -6.66 -0.92 -7.90
CA LEU A 119 -5.26 -0.55 -7.69
C LEU A 119 -4.72 0.28 -8.86
N LEU A 120 -5.07 -0.06 -10.10
CA LEU A 120 -4.63 0.70 -11.27
C LEU A 120 -5.35 2.05 -11.35
N GLU A 121 -6.68 2.04 -11.35
CA GLU A 121 -7.52 3.21 -11.65
C GLU A 121 -7.58 4.24 -10.52
N HIS A 122 -7.31 3.84 -9.28
CA HIS A 122 -7.39 4.75 -8.14
C HIS A 122 -6.08 4.87 -7.38
N PHE A 123 -5.44 3.75 -7.04
CA PHE A 123 -4.25 3.79 -6.19
C PHE A 123 -3.02 4.28 -6.95
N LEU A 124 -2.69 3.66 -8.08
CA LEU A 124 -1.54 4.03 -8.91
C LEU A 124 -1.80 5.32 -9.69
N GLU A 125 -3.02 5.53 -10.16
CA GLU A 125 -3.42 6.81 -10.76
C GLU A 125 -3.10 7.98 -9.82
N ALA A 126 -3.63 7.96 -8.59
CA ALA A 126 -3.47 9.06 -7.64
C ALA A 126 -2.04 9.22 -7.10
N LEU A 127 -1.29 8.11 -6.92
CA LEU A 127 0.02 8.15 -6.25
C LEU A 127 1.20 8.16 -7.22
N CYS A 128 1.03 7.66 -8.44
CA CYS A 128 2.11 7.46 -9.37
C CYS A 128 1.89 8.21 -10.68
N PHE A 129 0.69 8.17 -11.27
CA PHE A 129 0.45 8.65 -12.63
C PHE A 129 0.09 10.14 -12.70
N ASP A 130 -0.60 10.68 -11.69
CA ASP A 130 -0.83 12.12 -11.57
C ASP A 130 0.47 12.85 -11.17
N ARG A 131 1.10 13.51 -12.15
CA ARG A 131 2.37 14.21 -11.97
C ARG A 131 2.30 15.39 -11.00
N ASP A 132 1.15 16.03 -10.90
CA ASP A 132 0.97 17.22 -10.07
C ASP A 132 0.73 16.84 -8.60
N GLN A 133 0.19 15.64 -8.37
CA GLN A 133 -0.16 15.16 -7.03
C GLN A 133 0.74 14.04 -6.50
N ARG A 134 1.62 13.46 -7.33
CA ARG A 134 2.48 12.35 -6.89
C ARG A 134 3.40 12.76 -5.73
N PRO A 135 3.51 11.94 -4.68
CA PRO A 135 4.46 12.21 -3.61
C PRO A 135 5.92 12.04 -4.08
N SER A 136 6.80 12.98 -3.70
CA SER A 136 8.17 13.07 -4.25
C SER A 136 9.12 11.95 -3.82
N GLN A 137 8.88 11.32 -2.66
CA GLN A 137 9.73 10.26 -2.09
C GLN A 137 9.00 8.93 -1.92
N LEU A 138 7.96 8.68 -2.73
CA LEU A 138 7.23 7.42 -2.74
C LEU A 138 7.76 6.49 -3.84
N VAL A 139 8.05 5.24 -3.47
CA VAL A 139 8.28 4.15 -4.42
C VAL A 139 7.19 3.10 -4.22
N VAL A 140 6.50 2.74 -5.30
CA VAL A 140 5.54 1.63 -5.30
C VAL A 140 6.14 0.46 -6.08
N VAL A 141 6.21 -0.69 -5.44
CA VAL A 141 6.71 -1.94 -6.03
C VAL A 141 5.55 -2.88 -6.25
N LEU A 142 5.24 -3.21 -7.51
CA LEU A 142 4.31 -4.27 -7.84
C LEU A 142 5.10 -5.54 -8.17
N ALA A 143 4.83 -6.61 -7.43
CA ALA A 143 5.40 -7.91 -7.68
C ALA A 143 4.31 -8.92 -8.02
N GLY A 144 4.58 -9.76 -9.02
CA GLY A 144 3.64 -10.75 -9.50
C GLY A 144 4.18 -11.46 -10.75
N ARG A 145 3.53 -12.55 -11.13
CA ARG A 145 3.88 -13.29 -12.37
C ARG A 145 3.38 -12.57 -13.61
N GLU A 146 2.19 -12.00 -13.51
CA GLU A 146 1.53 -11.24 -14.57
C GLU A 146 1.29 -9.82 -14.05
N LEU A 147 1.95 -8.85 -14.68
CA LEU A 147 1.87 -7.44 -14.33
C LEU A 147 1.15 -6.65 -15.44
N PRO A 148 0.46 -5.55 -15.10
CA PRO A 148 -0.30 -4.78 -16.08
C PRO A 148 0.63 -4.07 -17.06
N VAL A 149 0.13 -3.87 -18.28
CA VAL A 149 0.82 -3.10 -19.31
C VAL A 149 0.54 -1.61 -19.08
N PHE A 150 1.54 -0.89 -18.57
CA PHE A 150 1.38 0.51 -18.17
C PHE A 150 1.31 1.52 -19.31
N THR A 151 1.65 1.13 -20.55
CA THR A 151 1.60 2.01 -21.73
C THR A 151 0.19 2.45 -22.11
N HIS A 152 -0.84 1.88 -21.48
CA HIS A 152 -2.22 2.35 -21.61
C HIS A 152 -2.56 3.52 -20.68
N TYR A 153 -1.79 3.70 -19.60
CA TYR A 153 -2.02 4.71 -18.56
C TYR A 153 -1.03 5.88 -18.67
N LEU A 154 0.19 5.59 -19.13
CA LEU A 154 1.25 6.58 -19.26
C LEU A 154 1.78 6.62 -20.70
N PRO A 155 2.15 7.81 -21.22
CA PRO A 155 2.90 7.91 -22.46
C PRO A 155 4.21 7.11 -22.39
N PRO A 156 4.68 6.49 -23.50
CA PRO A 156 5.88 5.64 -23.47
C PRO A 156 7.13 6.29 -22.87
N GLN A 157 7.34 7.58 -23.13
CA GLN A 157 8.46 8.34 -22.58
C GLN A 157 8.37 8.51 -21.06
N GLU A 158 7.17 8.58 -20.50
CA GLU A 158 6.98 8.67 -19.05
C GLU A 158 7.16 7.32 -18.38
N CYS A 159 6.69 6.24 -19.03
CA CYS A 159 6.97 4.88 -18.59
C CYS A 159 8.47 4.64 -18.40
N GLU A 160 9.32 5.04 -19.36
CA GLU A 160 10.78 4.85 -19.25
C GLU A 160 11.41 5.59 -18.06
N ASN A 161 10.87 6.75 -17.69
CA ASN A 161 11.38 7.56 -16.60
C ASN A 161 10.84 7.16 -15.23
N MET A 162 9.64 6.59 -15.18
CA MET A 162 8.90 6.33 -13.93
C MET A 162 8.84 4.85 -13.57
N LEU A 163 8.92 3.96 -14.55
CA LEU A 163 8.77 2.53 -14.35
C LEU A 163 10.08 1.82 -14.58
N ARG A 164 10.56 1.15 -13.54
CA ARG A 164 11.67 0.20 -13.66
C ARG A 164 11.11 -1.21 -13.61
N SER A 165 11.05 -1.86 -14.76
CA SER A 165 10.63 -3.27 -14.85
C SER A 165 11.81 -4.18 -14.53
N VAL A 166 11.61 -5.11 -13.60
CA VAL A 166 12.53 -6.23 -13.35
C VAL A 166 11.79 -7.49 -13.79
N GLN A 167 12.03 -7.92 -15.04
CA GLN A 167 11.32 -9.07 -15.60
C GLN A 167 11.75 -10.40 -14.97
N GLN A 168 12.99 -10.49 -14.51
CA GLN A 168 13.53 -11.69 -13.90
C GLN A 168 14.48 -11.31 -12.78
N MET A 169 14.32 -11.96 -11.62
CA MET A 169 15.33 -11.91 -10.58
C MET A 169 16.53 -12.75 -11.01
N SER A 170 17.75 -12.22 -10.81
CA SER A 170 18.96 -12.97 -11.09
C SER A 170 19.03 -14.24 -10.25
N THR A 171 19.55 -15.31 -10.82
CA THR A 171 19.89 -16.53 -10.08
C THR A 171 20.85 -16.20 -8.94
N TRP A 172 20.72 -16.90 -7.81
CA TRP A 172 21.66 -16.72 -6.71
C TRP A 172 23.07 -17.13 -7.11
N GLU A 173 24.03 -16.28 -6.80
CA GLU A 173 25.46 -16.59 -6.89
C GLU A 173 25.92 -17.33 -5.63
N ARG A 174 27.10 -17.95 -5.70
CA ARG A 174 27.71 -18.66 -4.56
C ARG A 174 27.74 -17.81 -3.28
N ARG A 175 28.10 -16.52 -3.40
CA ARG A 175 28.13 -15.57 -2.28
C ARG A 175 26.76 -15.32 -1.65
N HIS A 176 25.66 -15.42 -2.42
CA HIS A 176 24.31 -15.24 -1.88
C HIS A 176 23.89 -16.44 -1.03
N VAL A 177 24.31 -17.65 -1.42
CA VAL A 177 24.10 -18.86 -0.62
C VAL A 177 24.87 -18.79 0.69
N GLU A 178 26.14 -18.37 0.63
CA GLU A 178 26.96 -18.16 1.82
C GLU A 178 26.34 -17.13 2.77
N GLU A 179 25.93 -15.97 2.24
CA GLU A 179 25.30 -14.92 3.03
C GLU A 179 23.98 -15.39 3.66
N CYS A 180 23.18 -16.16 2.92
CA CYS A 180 21.97 -16.78 3.45
C CYS A 180 22.28 -17.73 4.62
N LEU A 181 23.30 -18.58 4.48
CA LEU A 181 23.71 -19.47 5.57
C LEU A 181 24.16 -18.68 6.80
N ARG A 182 24.93 -17.60 6.59
CA ARG A 182 25.43 -16.71 7.63
C ARG A 182 24.31 -15.99 8.39
N VAL A 183 23.35 -15.38 7.68
CA VAL A 183 22.23 -14.61 8.27
C VAL A 183 21.34 -15.51 9.14
N HIS A 184 21.15 -16.75 8.73
CA HIS A 184 20.36 -17.71 9.50
C HIS A 184 21.19 -18.43 10.60
N GLY A 185 22.46 -18.07 10.78
CA GLY A 185 23.32 -18.57 11.84
C GLY A 185 23.77 -20.02 11.66
N PHE A 186 23.88 -20.49 10.42
CA PHE A 186 24.39 -21.83 10.12
C PHE A 186 25.91 -21.86 10.19
N GLU A 187 26.45 -22.90 10.82
CA GLU A 187 27.84 -23.29 10.57
C GLU A 187 27.90 -23.98 9.21
N TYR A 188 28.81 -23.52 8.35
CA TYR A 188 28.95 -24.06 7.00
C TYR A 188 30.41 -24.25 6.63
N THR A 189 30.65 -25.24 5.77
CA THR A 189 31.92 -25.44 5.10
C THR A 189 31.79 -25.06 3.62
N PRO A 190 32.90 -24.83 2.90
CA PRO A 190 32.86 -24.57 1.45
C PRO A 190 32.07 -25.61 0.66
N GLU A 191 32.12 -26.89 1.06
CA GLU A 191 31.41 -27.99 0.41
C GLU A 191 29.89 -27.90 0.59
N ILE A 192 29.43 -27.40 1.75
CA ILE A 192 28.00 -27.16 2.02
C ILE A 192 27.49 -26.03 1.12
N ILE A 193 28.26 -24.93 1.01
CA ILE A 193 27.94 -23.83 0.10
C ILE A 193 27.86 -24.36 -1.33
N ASP A 194 28.85 -25.15 -1.77
CA ASP A 194 28.90 -25.70 -3.13
C ASP A 194 27.70 -26.61 -3.41
N ARG A 195 27.26 -27.41 -2.44
CA ARG A 195 26.07 -28.27 -2.60
C ARG A 195 24.79 -27.46 -2.76
N PHE A 196 24.57 -26.44 -1.93
CA PHE A 196 23.37 -25.60 -2.05
C PHE A 196 23.41 -24.72 -3.29
N TYR A 197 24.58 -24.20 -3.66
CA TYR A 197 24.77 -23.49 -4.91
C TYR A 197 24.50 -24.40 -6.11
N TRP A 198 24.92 -25.66 -6.08
CA TRP A 198 24.58 -26.63 -7.12
C TRP A 198 23.05 -26.79 -7.28
N PHE A 199 22.29 -26.89 -6.18
CA PHE A 199 20.82 -26.94 -6.26
C PHE A 199 20.23 -25.68 -6.90
N VAL A 200 20.72 -24.49 -6.54
CA VAL A 200 20.30 -23.23 -7.19
C VAL A 200 20.56 -23.29 -8.70
N GLN A 201 21.73 -23.78 -9.13
CA GLN A 201 22.08 -23.93 -10.55
C GLN A 201 21.18 -24.94 -11.28
N GLN A 202 20.60 -25.91 -10.57
CA GLN A 202 19.58 -26.82 -11.12
C GLN A 202 18.17 -26.20 -11.18
N GLY A 203 18.03 -24.90 -10.87
CA GLY A 203 16.75 -24.19 -10.93
C GLY A 203 15.91 -24.31 -9.66
N LEU A 204 16.48 -24.79 -8.56
CA LEU A 204 15.77 -24.82 -7.28
C LEU A 204 15.57 -23.38 -6.79
N PRO A 205 14.33 -22.95 -6.49
CA PRO A 205 14.09 -21.59 -6.04
C PRO A 205 14.74 -21.35 -4.67
N PRO A 206 15.22 -20.12 -4.40
CA PRO A 206 15.85 -19.79 -3.14
C PRO A 206 15.06 -20.18 -1.88
N SER A 207 13.74 -20.05 -1.93
CA SER A 207 12.86 -20.45 -0.81
C SER A 207 12.96 -21.94 -0.47
N GLN A 208 13.12 -22.82 -1.48
CA GLN A 208 13.32 -24.25 -1.24
C GLN A 208 14.72 -24.54 -0.71
N VAL A 209 15.72 -23.77 -1.14
CA VAL A 209 17.08 -23.87 -0.59
C VAL A 209 17.06 -23.51 0.90
N VAL A 210 16.42 -22.41 1.27
CA VAL A 210 16.24 -22.00 2.69
C VAL A 210 15.51 -23.10 3.49
N GLN A 211 14.39 -23.62 2.97
CA GLN A 211 13.65 -24.71 3.63
C GLN A 211 14.49 -25.98 3.81
N ALA A 212 15.32 -26.33 2.83
CA ALA A 212 16.21 -27.48 2.92
C ALA A 212 17.28 -27.27 4.01
N ILE A 213 17.84 -26.06 4.11
CA ILE A 213 18.80 -25.69 5.15
C ILE A 213 18.13 -25.77 6.54
N GLU A 214 16.93 -25.20 6.71
CA GLU A 214 16.17 -25.26 7.96
C GLU A 214 15.82 -26.70 8.38
N SER A 215 15.43 -27.54 7.41
CA SER A 215 15.11 -28.95 7.66
C SER A 215 16.31 -29.75 8.16
N MET A 216 17.51 -29.46 7.64
CA MET A 216 18.76 -30.07 8.13
C MET A 216 19.05 -29.67 9.59
N GLN A 217 18.72 -28.45 9.99
CA GLN A 217 18.90 -27.97 11.37
C GLN A 217 18.01 -28.71 12.35
N MET A 218 16.74 -28.89 12.00
CA MET A 218 15.80 -29.63 12.85
C MET A 218 16.25 -31.09 13.02
N ALA A 219 16.78 -31.71 11.96
CA ALA A 219 17.33 -33.05 12.01
C ALA A 219 18.60 -33.16 12.87
N GLN A 220 19.44 -32.14 12.92
CA GLN A 220 20.64 -32.10 13.77
C GLN A 220 20.30 -31.84 15.25
N ARG A 221 19.34 -30.96 15.53
CA ARG A 221 18.86 -30.67 16.90
C ARG A 221 18.05 -31.81 17.51
N GLY A 222 17.40 -32.62 16.68
CA GLY A 222 16.61 -33.78 17.10
C GLY A 222 17.40 -35.08 17.25
N ARG A 223 18.72 -35.07 17.02
CA ARG A 223 19.59 -36.23 17.30
C ARG A 223 20.12 -36.11 18.74
N PRO A 224 19.80 -37.04 19.64
CA PRO A 224 20.33 -37.07 21.01
C PRO A 224 21.85 -37.31 21.03
#